data_AF-A0A317T553-F1
#
_entry.id   AF-A0A317T553-F1
#
_cell.length_a   1.000
_cell.length_b   1.000
_cell.length_c   1.000
_cell.angle_alpha   90.00
_cell.angle_beta   90.00
_cell.angle_gamma   90.00
#
_symmetry.space_group_name_H-M   'P 1'
#
loop_
_entity.id
_entity.type
_entity.pdbx_description
1 polymer ?
#
loop_
_entity_poly.entity_id
_entity_poly.type
_entity_poly.pdbx_seq_one_letter_code
_entity_poly.pdbx_strand_id
1 'polypeptide(L)'
;MEKRVLIGLTIFIGILVAVSIYCLDRENLSAFGSILSGAGSLLAVLWFSASLRYQSRQLEEQRKQFTSQYLHLQETGRRDALMVAKGILDRAEAQAIAHNGEINSIIELSNKYILCKELKPLTESTDPQVVTCAYESWMKKEGAALIFLNGIKSAAEVYLRSVGKSDVDYSKGPEDFYYIYSPLFATQPFFNTSKGTADLISEFMVQLAPGRKAADIAFFAANAKLIGPKIINMDKLRSNIKKHVEAGYKLPAIAQDL
;
A
#
# COMPACT_ATOMS: atom_id res chain seq x y z
N MET A 1 21.59 23.90 -38.01
CA MET A 1 22.00 23.61 -39.41
C MET A 1 20.80 23.58 -40.36
N GLU A 2 19.70 22.91 -40.01
CA GLU A 2 18.54 22.71 -40.91
C GLU A 2 17.74 23.97 -41.30
N LYS A 3 17.57 24.95 -40.40
CA LYS A 3 16.89 26.22 -40.74
C LYS A 3 17.59 26.97 -41.89
N ARG A 4 18.93 26.92 -41.93
CA ARG A 4 19.73 27.55 -43.00
C ARG A 4 19.57 26.84 -44.34
N VAL A 5 19.43 25.52 -44.32
CA VAL A 5 19.19 24.70 -45.52
C VAL A 5 17.79 24.92 -46.09
N LEU A 6 16.76 25.02 -45.22
CA LEU A 6 15.38 25.30 -45.66
C LEU A 6 15.26 26.69 -46.29
N ILE A 7 15.86 27.71 -45.66
CA ILE A 7 15.90 29.08 -46.18
C ILE A 7 16.65 29.11 -47.52
N GLY A 8 17.80 28.42 -47.61
CA GLY A 8 18.56 28.29 -48.85
C GLY A 8 17.78 27.64 -50.00
N LEU A 9 17.08 26.53 -49.74
CA LEU A 9 16.23 25.86 -50.73
C LEU A 9 15.04 26.71 -51.18
N THR A 10 14.44 27.47 -50.26
CA THR A 10 13.33 28.39 -50.57
C THR A 10 13.79 29.52 -51.49
N ILE A 11 14.96 30.11 -51.19
CA ILE A 11 15.59 31.14 -52.04
C ILE A 11 15.96 30.57 -53.40
N PHE A 12 16.55 29.37 -53.44
CA PHE A 12 16.94 28.69 -54.68
C PHE A 12 15.73 28.45 -55.61
N ILE A 13 14.61 27.95 -55.08
CA ILE A 13 13.38 27.75 -55.87
C ILE A 13 12.84 29.10 -56.39
N GLY A 14 12.89 30.15 -55.57
CA GLY A 14 12.51 31.50 -55.99
C GLY A 14 13.34 32.04 -57.16
N ILE A 15 14.66 31.82 -57.12
CA ILE A 15 15.58 32.18 -58.21
C ILE A 15 15.26 31.36 -59.47
N LEU A 16 15.01 30.06 -59.32
CA LEU A 16 14.72 29.15 -60.43
C LEU A 16 13.41 29.54 -61.14
N VAL A 17 12.39 29.94 -60.39
CA VAL A 17 11.14 30.50 -60.93
C VAL A 17 11.40 31.81 -61.67
N ALA A 18 12.15 32.75 -61.09
CA ALA A 18 12.46 34.03 -61.72
C ALA A 18 13.23 33.87 -63.04
N VAL A 19 14.22 32.97 -63.08
CA VAL A 19 14.99 32.63 -64.29
C VAL A 19 14.10 31.96 -65.34
N SER A 20 13.25 31.02 -64.93
CA SER A 20 12.33 30.33 -65.86
C SER A 20 11.33 31.30 -66.48
N ILE A 21 10.83 32.26 -65.71
CA ILE A 21 9.93 33.32 -66.18
C ILE A 21 10.65 34.25 -67.18
N TYR A 22 11.91 34.57 -66.94
CA TYR A 22 12.71 35.44 -67.83
C TYR A 22 13.02 34.79 -69.19
N CYS A 23 13.20 33.46 -69.23
CA CYS A 23 13.57 32.72 -70.43
C CYS A 23 12.38 32.24 -71.29
N LEU A 24 11.13 32.51 -70.90
CA LEU A 24 9.91 32.03 -71.59
C LEU A 24 9.27 33.11 -72.47
N ASP A 25 8.97 32.77 -73.73
CA ASP A 25 8.25 33.64 -74.66
C ASP A 25 6.80 33.90 -74.22
N ARG A 26 6.33 35.13 -74.43
CA ARG A 26 5.01 35.64 -73.96
C ARG A 26 3.79 34.89 -74.52
N GLU A 27 3.95 34.08 -75.56
CA GLU A 27 2.85 33.35 -76.21
C GLU A 27 2.43 32.08 -75.45
N ASN A 28 3.24 31.56 -74.51
CA ASN A 28 2.97 30.33 -73.75
C ASN A 28 2.49 30.60 -72.31
N LEU A 29 1.39 31.34 -72.15
CA LEU A 29 0.77 31.68 -70.86
C LEU A 29 0.46 30.46 -69.96
N SER A 30 0.15 29.30 -70.56
CA SER A 30 -0.09 28.05 -69.82
C SER A 30 1.16 27.52 -69.10
N ALA A 31 2.34 27.70 -69.70
CA ALA A 31 3.62 27.25 -69.13
C ALA A 31 3.98 28.01 -67.86
N PHE A 32 3.63 29.31 -67.77
CA PHE A 32 3.81 30.11 -66.55
C PHE A 32 2.99 29.57 -65.38
N GLY A 33 1.73 29.21 -65.62
CA GLY A 33 0.86 28.61 -64.61
C GLY A 33 1.38 27.27 -64.11
N SER A 34 1.88 26.43 -65.01
CA SER A 34 2.47 25.13 -64.66
C SER A 34 3.76 25.26 -63.84
N ILE A 35 4.65 26.21 -64.17
CA ILE A 35 5.89 26.47 -63.42
C ILE A 35 5.58 27.01 -62.03
N LEU A 36 4.66 27.97 -61.93
CA LEU A 36 4.27 28.58 -60.65
C LEU A 36 3.58 27.56 -59.74
N SER A 37 2.70 26.73 -60.31
CA SER A 37 2.05 25.62 -59.58
C SER A 37 3.06 24.56 -59.16
N GLY A 38 4.01 24.19 -60.03
CA GLY A 38 5.07 23.22 -59.73
C GLY A 38 5.98 23.71 -58.60
N ALA A 39 6.46 24.95 -58.68
CA ALA A 39 7.29 25.56 -57.64
C ALA A 39 6.53 25.74 -56.32
N GLY A 40 5.26 26.15 -56.37
CA GLY A 40 4.39 26.25 -55.20
C GLY A 40 4.19 24.90 -54.51
N SER A 41 3.95 23.84 -55.28
CA SER A 41 3.81 22.47 -54.74
C SER A 41 5.10 21.96 -54.09
N LEU A 42 6.27 22.21 -54.70
CA LEU A 42 7.57 21.83 -54.15
C LEU A 42 7.88 22.58 -52.85
N LEU A 43 7.59 23.89 -52.80
CA LEU A 43 7.72 24.68 -51.58
C LEU A 43 6.79 24.17 -50.48
N ALA A 44 5.54 23.86 -50.82
CA ALA A 44 4.59 23.29 -49.86
C ALA A 44 5.08 21.95 -49.29
N VAL A 45 5.60 21.05 -50.12
CA VAL A 45 6.16 19.75 -49.69
C VAL A 45 7.39 19.95 -48.79
N LEU A 46 8.29 20.88 -49.13
CA LEU A 46 9.46 21.19 -48.32
C LEU A 46 9.08 21.73 -46.94
N TRP A 47 8.17 22.69 -46.89
CA TRP A 47 7.68 23.26 -45.63
C TRP A 47 6.90 22.24 -44.80
N PHE A 48 6.06 21.42 -45.43
CA PHE A 48 5.31 20.36 -44.77
C PHE A 48 6.25 19.31 -44.16
N SER A 49 7.25 18.84 -44.93
CA SER A 49 8.24 17.87 -44.46
C SER A 49 9.09 18.43 -43.30
N ALA A 50 9.46 19.71 -43.37
CA ALA A 50 10.18 20.38 -42.30
C ALA A 50 9.33 20.54 -41.04
N SER A 51 8.05 20.87 -41.19
CA SER A 51 7.08 20.95 -40.10
C SER A 51 6.90 19.59 -39.42
N LEU A 52 6.72 18.51 -40.19
CA LEU A 52 6.63 17.15 -39.64
C LEU A 52 7.89 16.74 -38.88
N ARG A 53 9.08 17.05 -39.39
CA ARG A 53 10.34 16.77 -38.68
C ARG A 53 10.45 17.56 -37.38
N TYR A 54 10.04 18.82 -37.40
CA TYR A 54 10.02 19.66 -36.21
C TYR A 54 9.04 19.12 -35.15
N GLN A 55 7.82 18.79 -35.56
CA GLN A 55 6.81 18.15 -34.69
C GLN A 55 7.31 16.83 -34.11
N SER A 56 7.95 15.99 -34.94
CA SER A 56 8.54 14.72 -34.49
C SER A 56 9.59 14.93 -33.40
N ARG A 57 10.46 15.94 -33.54
CA ARG A 57 11.45 16.27 -32.51
C ARG A 57 10.80 16.79 -31.23
N GLN A 58 9.81 17.67 -31.34
CA GLN A 58 9.07 18.15 -30.18
C GLN A 58 8.39 17.00 -29.43
N LEU A 59 7.79 16.04 -30.14
CA LEU A 59 7.19 14.86 -29.53
C LEU A 59 8.24 13.99 -28.82
N GLU A 60 9.44 13.85 -29.40
CA GLU A 60 10.53 13.12 -28.75
C GLU A 60 11.02 13.82 -27.48
N GLU A 61 11.18 15.14 -27.51
CA GLU A 61 11.53 15.96 -26.35
C GLU A 61 10.45 15.88 -25.26
N GLN A 62 9.17 15.99 -25.64
CA GLN A 62 8.05 15.83 -24.72
C GLN A 62 8.03 14.44 -24.09
N ARG A 63 8.23 13.36 -24.86
CA ARG A 63 8.32 12.00 -24.32
C ARG A 63 9.44 11.87 -23.29
N LYS A 64 10.62 12.42 -23.57
CA LYS A 64 11.74 12.43 -22.62
C LYS A 64 11.39 13.17 -21.33
N GLN A 65 10.76 14.34 -21.45
CA GLN A 65 10.29 15.12 -20.30
C GLN A 65 9.24 14.37 -19.48
N PHE A 66 8.22 13.80 -20.13
CA PHE A 66 7.17 13.03 -19.44
C PHE A 66 7.74 11.82 -18.72
N THR A 67 8.65 11.07 -19.34
CA THR A 67 9.30 9.93 -18.68
C THR A 67 10.09 10.37 -17.45
N SER A 68 10.87 11.45 -17.56
CA SER A 68 11.62 11.99 -16.41
C SER A 68 10.70 12.48 -15.29
N GLN A 69 9.63 13.21 -15.63
CA GLN A 69 8.64 13.67 -14.66
C GLN A 69 7.89 12.51 -14.00
N TYR A 70 7.55 11.47 -14.76
CA TYR A 70 6.90 10.27 -14.25
C TYR A 70 7.80 9.55 -13.23
N LEU A 71 9.09 9.35 -13.56
CA LEU A 71 10.05 8.75 -12.65
C LEU A 71 10.21 9.58 -11.37
N HIS A 72 10.37 10.90 -11.51
CA HIS A 72 10.47 11.79 -10.36
C HIS A 72 9.21 11.74 -9.47
N LEU A 73 8.02 11.74 -10.09
CA LEU A 73 6.74 11.66 -9.38
C LEU A 73 6.60 10.32 -8.65
N GLN A 74 7.02 9.23 -9.28
CA GLN A 74 7.02 7.90 -8.67
C GLN A 74 7.97 7.82 -7.47
N GLU A 75 9.17 8.37 -7.59
CA GLU A 75 10.13 8.42 -6.47
C GLU A 75 9.63 9.30 -5.31
N THR A 76 9.05 10.45 -5.63
CA THR A 76 8.47 11.36 -4.63
C THR A 76 7.29 10.71 -3.93
N GLY A 77 6.37 10.10 -4.69
CA GLY A 77 5.23 9.37 -4.15
C GLY A 77 5.66 8.21 -3.25
N ARG A 78 6.72 7.46 -3.64
CA ARG A 78 7.29 6.41 -2.79
C ARG A 78 7.85 7.00 -1.49
N ARG A 79 8.62 8.09 -1.56
CA ARG A 79 9.18 8.74 -0.37
C ARG A 79 8.10 9.22 0.59
N ASP A 80 7.06 9.85 0.06
CA ASP A 80 5.96 10.38 0.87
C ASP A 80 5.16 9.24 1.51
N ALA A 81 4.95 8.12 0.79
CA ALA A 81 4.35 6.91 1.35
C ALA A 81 5.19 6.33 2.51
N LEU A 82 6.53 6.31 2.41
CA LEU A 82 7.38 5.88 3.52
C LEU A 82 7.28 6.81 4.73
N MET A 83 7.19 8.13 4.51
CA MET A 83 7.01 9.10 5.59
C MET A 83 5.67 8.93 6.31
N VAL A 84 4.59 8.70 5.54
CA VAL A 84 3.27 8.39 6.11
C VAL A 84 3.29 7.06 6.87
N ALA A 85 3.90 6.02 6.29
CA ALA A 85 4.03 4.71 6.93
C ALA A 85 4.80 4.80 8.25
N LYS A 86 5.91 5.54 8.28
CA LYS A 86 6.66 5.81 9.51
C LYS A 86 5.79 6.52 10.56
N GLY A 87 5.07 7.58 10.17
CA GLY A 87 4.19 8.30 11.08
C GLY A 87 3.00 7.49 11.60
N ILE A 88 2.56 6.45 10.88
CA ILE A 88 1.59 5.47 11.38
C ILE A 88 2.25 4.57 12.43
N LEU A 89 3.44 4.05 12.13
CA LEU A 89 4.16 3.15 13.02
C LEU A 89 4.54 3.83 14.34
N ASP A 90 5.12 5.03 14.30
CA ASP A 90 5.50 5.80 15.50
C ASP A 90 4.28 6.05 16.42
N ARG A 91 3.11 6.33 15.83
CA ARG A 91 1.85 6.50 16.59
C ARG A 91 1.35 5.19 17.19
N ALA A 92 1.43 4.10 16.44
CA ALA A 92 1.00 2.79 16.93
C ALA A 92 1.89 2.29 18.06
N GLU A 93 3.21 2.51 17.98
CA GLU A 93 4.15 2.22 19.06
C GLU A 93 3.80 2.99 20.34
N ALA A 94 3.59 4.31 20.22
CA ALA A 94 3.19 5.13 21.36
C ALA A 94 1.85 4.68 21.97
N GLN A 95 0.86 4.33 21.15
CA GLN A 95 -0.43 3.83 21.61
C GLN A 95 -0.33 2.45 22.28
N ALA A 96 0.49 1.54 21.74
CA ALA A 96 0.71 0.22 22.31
C ALA A 96 1.39 0.31 23.68
N ILE A 97 2.42 1.17 23.81
CA ILE A 97 3.10 1.45 25.07
C ILE A 97 2.11 2.02 26.09
N ALA A 98 1.32 3.03 25.71
CA ALA A 98 0.32 3.64 26.58
C ALA A 98 -0.78 2.66 27.00
N HIS A 99 -1.23 1.78 26.10
CA HIS A 99 -2.27 0.78 26.39
C HIS A 99 -1.77 -0.29 27.37
N ASN A 100 -0.52 -0.73 27.22
CA ASN A 100 0.04 -1.72 28.12
C ASN A 100 0.28 -1.15 29.53
N GLY A 101 0.83 0.05 29.61
CA GLY A 101 1.06 0.78 30.88
C GLY A 101 2.22 0.28 31.74
N GLU A 102 2.89 -0.83 31.38
CA GLU A 102 4.01 -1.40 32.13
C GLU A 102 5.35 -1.42 31.37
N ILE A 103 5.32 -1.20 30.05
CA ILE A 103 6.51 -1.19 29.20
C ILE A 103 6.94 0.25 28.90
N ASN A 104 8.24 0.46 28.74
CA ASN A 104 8.79 1.76 28.32
C ASN A 104 9.19 1.78 26.84
N SER A 105 9.35 0.60 26.24
CA SER A 105 9.77 0.42 24.87
C SER A 105 8.95 -0.69 24.22
N ILE A 106 8.65 -0.55 22.93
CA ILE A 106 7.91 -1.57 22.18
C ILE A 106 8.66 -2.92 22.16
N ILE A 107 9.99 -2.89 22.25
CA ILE A 107 10.83 -4.10 22.24
C ILE A 107 10.47 -5.04 23.41
N GLU A 108 10.10 -4.47 24.55
CA GLU A 108 9.71 -5.20 25.76
C GLU A 108 8.36 -5.93 25.62
N LEU A 109 7.51 -5.51 24.67
CA LEU A 109 6.16 -6.06 24.48
C LEU A 109 6.20 -7.56 24.17
N SER A 110 7.13 -7.99 23.33
CA SER A 110 7.30 -9.40 22.96
C SER A 110 7.51 -10.30 24.18
N ASN A 111 8.45 -9.92 25.07
CA ASN A 111 8.74 -10.66 26.31
C ASN A 111 7.54 -10.69 27.26
N LYS A 112 6.79 -9.59 27.37
CA LYS A 112 5.59 -9.52 28.20
C LYS A 112 4.47 -10.39 27.65
N TYR A 113 4.28 -10.39 26.33
CA TYR A 113 3.22 -11.12 25.65
C TYR A 113 3.41 -12.64 25.73
N ILE A 114 4.65 -13.13 25.55
CA ILE A 114 4.98 -14.56 25.56
C ILE A 114 4.73 -15.20 26.94
N LEU A 115 4.80 -14.43 28.02
CA LEU A 115 4.50 -14.88 29.38
C LEU A 115 2.97 -15.01 29.59
N CYS A 116 2.39 -16.06 28.99
CA CYS A 116 0.97 -16.39 28.95
C CYS A 116 0.42 -16.95 30.28
N LYS A 117 0.82 -16.37 31.42
CA LYS A 117 0.43 -16.86 32.75
C LYS A 117 -1.08 -16.80 32.99
N GLU A 118 -1.75 -15.87 32.32
CA GLU A 118 -3.19 -15.64 32.41
C GLU A 118 -4.03 -16.73 31.70
N LEU A 119 -3.45 -17.47 30.74
CA LEU A 119 -4.22 -18.48 30.00
C LEU A 119 -4.70 -19.63 30.90
N LYS A 120 -3.95 -19.96 31.95
CA LYS A 120 -4.34 -21.01 32.90
C LYS A 120 -5.65 -20.67 33.63
N PRO A 121 -5.74 -19.55 34.39
CA PRO A 121 -7.00 -19.17 35.04
C PRO A 121 -8.13 -18.94 34.03
N LEU A 122 -7.84 -18.44 32.82
CA LEU A 122 -8.86 -18.27 31.77
C LEU A 122 -9.48 -19.59 31.28
N THR A 123 -8.69 -20.66 31.18
CA THR A 123 -9.13 -21.93 30.60
C THR A 123 -9.59 -22.95 31.65
N GLU A 124 -9.02 -22.91 32.85
CA GLU A 124 -9.26 -23.93 33.89
C GLU A 124 -10.17 -23.46 35.03
N SER A 125 -10.30 -22.15 35.28
CA SER A 125 -11.14 -21.66 36.37
C SER A 125 -12.63 -21.72 36.02
N THR A 126 -13.45 -22.05 37.02
CA THR A 126 -14.92 -21.91 36.96
C THR A 126 -15.41 -20.65 37.67
N ASP A 127 -14.54 -19.97 38.44
CA ASP A 127 -14.87 -18.74 39.16
C ASP A 127 -14.87 -17.54 38.20
N PRO A 128 -16.03 -16.88 37.99
CA PRO A 128 -16.13 -15.73 37.10
C PRO A 128 -15.24 -14.55 37.48
N GLN A 129 -15.00 -14.30 38.77
CA GLN A 129 -14.15 -13.18 39.21
C GLN A 129 -12.69 -13.43 38.83
N VAL A 130 -12.20 -14.64 39.09
CA VAL A 130 -10.83 -15.05 38.70
C VAL A 130 -10.63 -14.95 37.18
N VAL A 131 -11.61 -15.41 36.40
CA VAL A 131 -11.55 -15.34 34.93
C VAL A 131 -11.52 -13.88 34.45
N THR A 132 -12.34 -13.02 35.04
CA THR A 132 -12.44 -11.60 34.64
C THR A 132 -11.13 -10.85 34.95
N CYS A 133 -10.57 -11.02 36.15
CA CYS A 133 -9.28 -10.41 36.52
C CYS A 133 -8.13 -10.92 35.64
N ALA A 134 -8.11 -12.22 35.32
CA ALA A 134 -7.11 -12.79 34.42
C ALA A 134 -7.24 -12.23 32.99
N TYR A 135 -8.47 -12.05 32.52
CA TYR A 135 -8.74 -11.49 31.19
C TYR A 135 -8.31 -10.03 31.09
N GLU A 136 -8.58 -9.21 32.10
CA GLU A 136 -8.14 -7.81 32.14
C GLU A 136 -6.62 -7.69 32.07
N SER A 137 -5.89 -8.53 32.82
CA SER A 137 -4.43 -8.61 32.73
C SER A 137 -3.96 -9.04 31.34
N TRP A 138 -4.59 -10.08 30.77
CA TRP A 138 -4.29 -10.55 29.42
C TRP A 138 -4.52 -9.46 28.36
N MET A 139 -5.62 -8.72 28.45
CA MET A 139 -6.00 -7.69 27.48
C MET A 139 -5.08 -6.47 27.46
N LYS A 140 -4.34 -6.19 28.53
CA LYS A 140 -3.27 -5.18 28.50
C LYS A 140 -2.12 -5.60 27.60
N LYS A 141 -1.84 -6.91 27.50
CA LYS A 141 -0.78 -7.46 26.65
C LYS A 141 -1.28 -7.68 25.23
N GLU A 142 -2.40 -8.40 25.09
CA GLU A 142 -3.06 -8.70 23.82
C GLU A 142 -3.50 -7.45 23.08
N GLY A 143 -4.12 -6.49 23.77
CA GLY A 143 -4.54 -5.23 23.17
C GLY A 143 -3.37 -4.40 22.66
N ALA A 144 -2.28 -4.31 23.43
CA ALA A 144 -1.06 -3.61 23.00
C ALA A 144 -0.41 -4.28 21.78
N ALA A 145 -0.35 -5.63 21.77
CA ALA A 145 0.11 -6.42 20.62
C ALA A 145 -0.73 -6.17 19.36
N LEU A 146 -2.05 -6.19 19.48
CA LEU A 146 -2.96 -5.91 18.36
C LEU A 146 -2.82 -4.47 17.84
N ILE A 147 -2.74 -3.47 18.73
CA ILE A 147 -2.54 -2.07 18.34
C ILE A 147 -1.26 -1.92 17.53
N PHE A 148 -0.17 -2.51 18.02
CA PHE A 148 1.12 -2.46 17.37
C PHE A 148 1.12 -3.15 16.00
N LEU A 149 0.66 -4.40 15.92
CA LEU A 149 0.59 -5.13 14.65
C LEU A 149 -0.38 -4.48 13.66
N ASN A 150 -1.48 -3.87 14.14
CA ASN A 150 -2.40 -3.13 13.28
C ASN A 150 -1.77 -1.84 12.73
N GLY A 151 -0.92 -1.18 13.52
CA GLY A 151 -0.07 -0.10 13.05
C GLY A 151 0.88 -0.53 11.95
N ILE A 152 1.58 -1.65 12.16
CA ILE A 152 2.47 -2.22 11.13
C ILE A 152 1.68 -2.58 9.88
N LYS A 153 0.55 -3.28 10.00
CA LYS A 153 -0.33 -3.61 8.87
C LYS A 153 -0.67 -2.33 8.10
N SER A 154 -1.24 -1.33 8.78
CA SER A 154 -1.66 -0.07 8.16
C SER A 154 -0.51 0.65 7.44
N ALA A 155 0.67 0.71 8.06
CA ALA A 155 1.88 1.27 7.45
C ALA A 155 2.32 0.46 6.23
N ALA A 156 2.27 -0.87 6.31
CA ALA A 156 2.62 -1.77 5.22
C ALA A 156 1.63 -1.66 4.06
N GLU A 157 0.33 -1.46 4.31
CA GLU A 157 -0.65 -1.24 3.23
C GLU A 157 -0.31 0.01 2.42
N VAL A 158 0.01 1.12 3.09
CA VAL A 158 0.42 2.37 2.43
C VAL A 158 1.66 2.15 1.58
N TYR A 159 2.67 1.48 2.14
CA TYR A 159 3.91 1.17 1.43
C TYR A 159 3.69 0.24 0.24
N LEU A 160 3.04 -0.91 0.44
CA LEU A 160 2.83 -1.93 -0.59
C LEU A 160 2.01 -1.40 -1.76
N ARG A 161 1.00 -0.57 -1.50
CA ARG A 161 0.24 0.11 -2.55
C ARG A 161 1.11 1.10 -3.33
N SER A 162 2.01 1.83 -2.66
CA SER A 162 2.92 2.78 -3.32
C SER A 162 3.92 2.11 -4.27
N VAL A 163 4.27 0.84 -4.01
CA VAL A 163 5.15 0.04 -4.88
C VAL A 163 4.37 -0.86 -5.84
N GLY A 164 3.05 -0.71 -5.93
CA GLY A 164 2.20 -1.41 -6.90
C GLY A 164 1.95 -2.89 -6.60
N LYS A 165 2.09 -3.32 -5.33
CA LYS A 165 1.76 -4.69 -4.92
C LYS A 165 0.23 -4.84 -4.81
N SER A 166 -0.32 -5.71 -5.65
CA SER A 166 -1.77 -5.98 -5.74
C SER A 166 -2.14 -7.41 -5.35
N ASP A 167 -1.15 -8.27 -5.16
CA ASP A 167 -1.21 -9.67 -4.76
C ASP A 167 -1.31 -9.87 -3.24
N VAL A 168 -1.78 -8.85 -2.51
CA VAL A 168 -1.83 -8.83 -1.05
C VAL A 168 -3.28 -8.83 -0.58
N ASP A 169 -3.64 -9.80 0.26
CA ASP A 169 -4.95 -9.87 0.90
C ASP A 169 -4.99 -8.97 2.15
N TYR A 170 -5.47 -7.74 1.97
CA TYR A 170 -5.65 -6.76 3.03
C TYR A 170 -6.80 -7.08 4.01
N SER A 171 -7.62 -8.10 3.74
CA SER A 171 -8.72 -8.50 4.63
C SER A 171 -8.25 -9.30 5.85
N LYS A 172 -7.01 -9.81 5.84
CA LYS A 172 -6.42 -10.57 6.94
C LYS A 172 -6.31 -9.77 8.24
N GLY A 173 -6.41 -10.45 9.38
CA GLY A 173 -6.10 -9.86 10.68
C GLY A 173 -4.66 -9.34 10.71
N PRO A 174 -4.33 -8.37 11.57
CA PRO A 174 -2.99 -7.79 11.65
C PRO A 174 -1.90 -8.84 11.95
N GLU A 175 -2.20 -9.84 12.77
CA GLU A 175 -1.31 -10.96 13.08
C GLU A 175 -1.05 -11.86 11.87
N ASP A 176 -2.09 -12.25 11.15
CA ASP A 176 -1.99 -13.09 9.95
C ASP A 176 -1.32 -12.32 8.82
N PHE A 177 -1.67 -11.04 8.67
CA PHE A 177 -1.11 -10.17 7.65
C PHE A 177 0.40 -10.05 7.80
N TYR A 178 0.87 -9.75 9.02
CA TYR A 178 2.30 -9.68 9.28
C TYR A 178 2.96 -11.04 9.04
N TYR A 179 2.39 -12.12 9.57
CA TYR A 179 2.93 -13.48 9.44
C TYR A 179 3.13 -13.89 7.97
N ILE A 180 2.17 -13.58 7.10
CA ILE A 180 2.19 -13.97 5.69
C ILE A 180 3.02 -12.99 4.84
N TYR A 181 2.87 -11.69 5.05
CA TYR A 181 3.35 -10.66 4.13
C TYR A 181 4.60 -9.90 4.61
N SER A 182 5.11 -10.14 5.82
CA SER A 182 6.33 -9.47 6.31
C SER A 182 7.53 -9.57 5.36
N PRO A 183 7.77 -10.66 4.59
CA PRO A 183 8.89 -10.69 3.65
C PRO A 183 8.86 -9.59 2.58
N LEU A 184 7.69 -9.00 2.32
CA LEU A 184 7.50 -7.97 1.30
C LEU A 184 7.90 -6.56 1.77
N PHE A 185 7.94 -6.31 3.09
CA PHE A 185 8.13 -4.96 3.62
C PHE A 185 9.05 -4.86 4.84
N ALA A 186 9.28 -5.96 5.58
CA ALA A 186 10.03 -5.93 6.84
C ALA A 186 11.51 -5.54 6.67
N THR A 187 12.05 -5.61 5.45
CA THR A 187 13.43 -5.17 5.15
C THR A 187 13.57 -3.66 5.00
N GLN A 188 12.47 -2.89 4.93
CA GLN A 188 12.57 -1.44 4.82
C GLN A 188 13.05 -0.83 6.15
N PRO A 189 13.81 0.28 6.14
CA PRO A 189 14.53 0.77 7.32
C PRO A 189 13.69 0.94 8.59
N PHE A 190 12.48 1.48 8.49
CA PHE A 190 11.60 1.74 9.65
C PHE A 190 10.76 0.54 10.07
N PHE A 191 10.55 -0.46 9.21
CA PHE A 191 9.96 -1.73 9.64
C PHE A 191 11.01 -2.62 10.30
N ASN A 192 12.26 -2.53 9.85
CA ASN A 192 13.35 -3.36 10.35
C ASN A 192 13.68 -3.09 11.83
N THR A 193 13.46 -1.86 12.31
CA THR A 193 13.67 -1.50 13.73
C THR A 193 12.76 -2.26 14.68
N SER A 194 11.56 -2.61 14.22
CA SER A 194 10.54 -3.26 15.04
C SER A 194 10.27 -4.71 14.62
N LYS A 195 11.03 -5.20 13.61
CA LYS A 195 10.92 -6.54 13.02
C LYS A 195 10.98 -7.65 14.06
N GLY A 196 12.01 -7.70 14.89
CA GLY A 196 12.17 -8.81 15.86
C GLY A 196 11.00 -8.93 16.84
N THR A 197 10.47 -7.79 17.29
CA THR A 197 9.29 -7.74 18.16
C THR A 197 8.03 -8.18 17.41
N ALA A 198 7.83 -7.67 16.20
CA ALA A 198 6.65 -7.98 15.39
C ALA A 198 6.63 -9.45 14.92
N ASP A 199 7.78 -10.01 14.53
CA ASP A 199 7.96 -11.42 14.17
C ASP A 199 7.49 -12.32 15.33
N LEU A 200 8.05 -12.11 16.54
CA LEU A 200 7.70 -12.90 17.71
C LEU A 200 6.22 -12.75 18.09
N ILE A 201 5.70 -11.52 18.15
CA ILE A 201 4.30 -11.30 18.53
C ILE A 201 3.37 -11.95 17.51
N SER A 202 3.58 -11.69 16.20
CA SER A 202 2.74 -12.25 15.14
C SER A 202 2.76 -13.78 15.15
N GLU A 203 3.94 -14.39 15.26
CA GLU A 203 4.08 -15.84 15.32
C GLU A 203 3.33 -16.44 16.53
N PHE A 204 3.54 -15.87 17.73
CA PHE A 204 2.84 -16.33 18.93
C PHE A 204 1.33 -16.12 18.84
N MET A 205 0.87 -14.98 18.31
CA MET A 205 -0.56 -14.69 18.17
C MET A 205 -1.28 -15.65 17.21
N VAL A 206 -0.60 -16.05 16.13
CA VAL A 206 -1.11 -17.04 15.17
C VAL A 206 -1.13 -18.43 15.80
N GLN A 207 -0.04 -18.84 16.46
CA GLN A 207 0.02 -20.15 17.13
C GLN A 207 -0.96 -20.28 18.30
N LEU A 208 -1.16 -19.19 19.06
CA LEU A 208 -2.09 -19.12 20.18
C LEU A 208 -3.51 -18.76 19.77
N ALA A 209 -3.84 -18.65 18.47
CA ALA A 209 -5.18 -18.30 18.02
C ALA A 209 -6.32 -19.11 18.68
N PRO A 210 -6.19 -20.44 18.92
CA PRO A 210 -7.19 -21.19 19.67
C PRO A 210 -7.29 -20.75 21.14
N GLY A 211 -6.16 -20.49 21.80
CA GLY A 211 -6.11 -20.02 23.19
C GLY A 211 -6.68 -18.61 23.36
N ARG A 212 -6.41 -17.71 22.40
CA ARG A 212 -6.97 -16.35 22.34
C ARG A 212 -8.49 -16.39 22.20
N LYS A 213 -9.02 -17.23 21.30
CA LYS A 213 -10.48 -17.45 21.18
C LYS A 213 -11.08 -18.05 22.45
N ALA A 214 -10.37 -18.99 23.09
CA ALA A 214 -10.82 -19.56 24.36
C ALA A 214 -10.87 -18.50 25.47
N ALA A 215 -9.91 -17.58 25.53
CA ALA A 215 -9.91 -16.44 26.46
C ALA A 215 -11.14 -15.54 26.26
N ASP A 216 -11.47 -15.20 25.01
CA ASP A 216 -12.66 -14.40 24.68
C ASP A 216 -13.94 -15.11 25.14
N ILE A 217 -14.07 -16.41 24.83
CA ILE A 217 -15.22 -17.24 25.25
C ILE A 217 -15.31 -17.26 26.79
N ALA A 218 -14.19 -17.48 27.48
CA ALA A 218 -14.14 -17.52 28.93
C ALA A 218 -14.60 -16.18 29.54
N PHE A 219 -14.15 -15.06 29.00
CA PHE A 219 -14.58 -13.73 29.45
C PHE A 219 -16.08 -13.49 29.26
N PHE A 220 -16.63 -13.80 28.09
CA PHE A 220 -18.07 -13.63 27.86
C PHE A 220 -18.91 -14.59 28.71
N ALA A 221 -18.43 -15.82 28.94
CA ALA A 221 -19.07 -16.77 29.86
C ALA A 221 -19.03 -16.28 31.30
N ALA A 222 -17.89 -15.74 31.77
CA ALA A 222 -17.75 -15.15 33.10
C ALA A 222 -18.74 -13.99 33.30
N ASN A 223 -18.81 -13.09 32.32
CA ASN A 223 -19.76 -11.97 32.36
C ASN A 223 -21.22 -12.47 32.36
N ALA A 224 -21.56 -13.46 31.53
CA ALA A 224 -22.91 -14.02 31.52
C ALA A 224 -23.32 -14.56 32.90
N LYS A 225 -22.37 -15.12 33.67
CA LYS A 225 -22.60 -15.59 35.06
C LYS A 225 -22.63 -14.46 36.09
N LEU A 226 -21.84 -13.40 35.93
CA LEU A 226 -21.76 -12.28 36.88
C LEU A 226 -22.93 -11.29 36.76
N ILE A 227 -23.23 -10.85 35.54
CA ILE A 227 -24.21 -9.77 35.28
C ILE A 227 -25.51 -10.29 34.65
N GLY A 228 -25.55 -11.56 34.26
CA GLY A 228 -26.73 -12.26 33.78
C GLY A 228 -26.84 -12.33 32.23
N PRO A 229 -27.52 -13.35 31.71
CA PRO A 229 -27.56 -13.66 30.27
C PRO A 229 -28.39 -12.68 29.44
N LYS A 230 -29.16 -11.78 30.06
CA LYS A 230 -29.96 -10.77 29.35
C LYS A 230 -29.13 -9.59 28.85
N ILE A 231 -27.94 -9.37 29.43
CA ILE A 231 -27.06 -8.26 29.07
C ILE A 231 -26.05 -8.68 27.99
N ILE A 232 -25.65 -9.96 28.00
CA ILE A 232 -24.72 -10.52 27.03
C ILE A 232 -25.48 -11.10 25.83
N ASN A 233 -24.95 -10.91 24.63
CA ASN A 233 -25.49 -11.56 23.43
C ASN A 233 -25.16 -13.07 23.45
N MET A 234 -26.05 -13.84 24.08
CA MET A 234 -25.89 -15.29 24.26
C MET A 234 -25.88 -16.06 22.94
N ASP A 235 -26.58 -15.60 21.91
CA ASP A 235 -26.59 -16.25 20.60
C ASP A 235 -25.20 -16.19 19.94
N LYS A 236 -24.54 -15.03 20.04
CA LYS A 236 -23.16 -14.87 19.57
C LYS A 236 -22.20 -15.73 20.38
N LEU A 237 -22.34 -15.78 21.70
CA LEU A 237 -21.51 -16.63 22.57
C LEU A 237 -21.66 -18.11 22.22
N ARG A 238 -22.88 -18.60 22.08
CA ARG A 238 -23.17 -20.00 21.68
C ARG A 238 -22.63 -20.31 20.29
N SER A 239 -22.76 -19.38 19.34
CA SER A 239 -22.16 -19.54 18.01
C SER A 239 -20.64 -19.64 18.08
N ASN A 240 -19.98 -18.86 18.94
CA ASN A 240 -18.53 -18.91 19.11
C ASN A 240 -18.07 -20.21 19.78
N ILE A 241 -18.80 -20.66 20.82
CA ILE A 241 -18.58 -21.96 21.48
C ILE A 241 -18.70 -23.10 20.46
N LYS A 242 -19.77 -23.11 19.66
CA LYS A 242 -19.99 -24.12 18.63
C LYS A 242 -18.83 -24.18 17.63
N LYS A 243 -18.41 -23.03 17.08
CA LYS A 243 -17.27 -22.96 16.14
C LYS A 243 -15.96 -23.43 16.78
N HIS A 244 -15.73 -23.12 18.05
CA HIS A 244 -14.52 -23.52 18.78
C HIS A 244 -14.45 -25.03 19.00
N VAL A 245 -15.59 -25.64 19.34
CA VAL A 245 -15.72 -27.09 19.50
C VAL A 245 -15.64 -27.82 18.16
N GLU A 246 -16.30 -27.31 17.12
CA GLU A 246 -16.24 -27.88 15.76
C GLU A 246 -14.80 -27.89 15.19
N ALA A 247 -13.98 -26.93 15.61
CA ALA A 247 -12.55 -26.89 15.27
C ALA A 247 -11.68 -27.85 16.11
N GLY A 248 -12.28 -28.63 17.03
CA GLY A 248 -11.60 -29.65 17.83
C GLY A 248 -10.94 -29.13 19.11
N TYR A 249 -11.21 -27.90 19.52
CA TYR A 249 -10.57 -27.30 20.70
C TYR A 249 -11.38 -27.49 21.98
N LYS A 250 -10.67 -27.66 23.10
CA LYS A 250 -11.29 -27.79 24.43
C LYS A 250 -11.93 -26.47 24.85
N LEU A 251 -13.13 -26.55 25.43
CA LEU A 251 -13.83 -25.40 26.00
C LEU A 251 -13.22 -24.98 27.34
N PRO A 252 -13.18 -23.66 27.63
CA PRO A 252 -12.90 -23.16 28.97
C PRO A 252 -13.85 -23.76 30.00
N ALA A 253 -13.36 -24.08 31.20
CA ALA A 253 -14.15 -24.71 32.26
C ALA A 253 -15.42 -23.90 32.61
N ILE A 254 -15.30 -22.57 32.64
CA ILE A 254 -16.43 -21.67 32.90
C ILE A 254 -17.54 -21.68 31.84
N ALA A 255 -17.28 -22.20 30.65
CA ALA A 255 -18.22 -22.22 29.53
C ALA A 255 -18.83 -23.61 29.25
N GLN A 256 -18.50 -24.63 30.05
CA GLN A 256 -18.95 -26.01 29.82
C GLN A 256 -20.45 -26.22 30.06
N ASP A 257 -21.08 -25.32 30.80
CA ASP A 257 -22.49 -25.36 31.21
C ASP A 257 -23.41 -24.42 30.40
N LEU A 258 -22.91 -23.83 29.30
CA LEU A 258 -23.59 -22.80 28.50
C LEU A 258 -24.15 -23.27 27.14
#